data_AF-A0A7C7VDV7-F1
#
_entry.id   AF-A0A7C7VDV7-F1
#
_cell.length_a   1.000
_cell.length_b   1.000
_cell.length_c   1.000
_cell.angle_alpha   90.00
_cell.angle_beta   90.00
_cell.angle_gamma   90.00
#
_symmetry.space_group_name_H-M   'P 1'
#
loop_
_entity.id
_entity.type
_entity.pdbx_description
1 polymer ?
#
loop_
_entity_poly.entity_id
_entity_poly.type
_entity_poly.pdbx_seq_one_letter_code
_entity_poly.pdbx_strand_id
1 'polypeptide(L)'
;MRSMLVDYHIHTKLCGHARGDMEEYVREAIRKGFDEIGFSDHLPLLNKVDPYLTMGWDQFPRYVEEVNRLAWKYSDTIRIRLGVEADYMPGLEDELGQMLERYDFDYVYGSVHNIGDWGFDDSREKDRWESCDVTKTYQEYFDLVKRAVRSGLFDILAHLDLVKKFGYRPEEDHSPLVDQTLDVIAETGTAVELNTSGLRKPVGEVYPDLKAVEGCIERGIPLTFGSDAHRPEEVGLHIPEYIEKLQTLGLKGIALFSKRGRRDAPLEELPRTCVTQGYNDRTVRLTLSERERIRKSAEFDRAFEEGKKIYGDNLGLVWRQNDLEVSRLGVVVTRNIRKATRRNRWKRLLREAFRQNKMRIKEGVDLVLIARSEAIPSFSEVEAEFLRLSQRAGILEGDGPVR
;
A
#
# COMPACT_ATOMS: atom_id res chain seq x y z
N MET A 1 19.32 1.30 22.25
CA MET A 1 18.96 1.24 20.83
C MET A 1 17.68 0.42 20.75
N ARG A 2 16.76 0.73 19.84
CA ARG A 2 15.51 -0.01 19.67
C ARG A 2 15.57 -0.67 18.29
N SER A 3 15.17 -1.93 18.20
CA SER A 3 15.02 -2.61 16.92
C SER A 3 14.03 -1.87 16.03
N MET A 4 14.36 -1.75 14.74
CA MET A 4 13.42 -1.25 13.74
C MET A 4 12.19 -2.15 13.73
N LEU A 5 10.99 -1.57 13.83
CA LEU A 5 9.73 -2.30 13.80
C LEU A 5 9.03 -2.09 12.46
N VAL A 6 8.73 -3.20 11.79
CA VAL A 6 7.97 -3.22 10.54
C VAL A 6 6.83 -4.21 10.56
N ASP A 7 5.77 -3.87 9.84
CA ASP A 7 4.65 -4.77 9.56
C ASP A 7 4.22 -4.58 8.10
N TYR A 8 4.59 -5.51 7.24
CA TYR A 8 4.30 -5.46 5.80
C TYR A 8 3.08 -6.26 5.39
N HIS A 9 2.39 -6.91 6.34
CA HIS A 9 1.23 -7.75 6.02
C HIS A 9 -0.02 -7.22 6.72
N ILE A 10 -0.66 -6.25 6.08
CA ILE A 10 -1.84 -5.57 6.61
C ILE A 10 -2.92 -5.52 5.52
N HIS A 11 -4.08 -6.09 5.84
CA HIS A 11 -5.25 -6.10 4.96
C HIS A 11 -6.14 -4.88 5.14
N THR A 12 -7.09 -4.71 4.24
CA THR A 12 -8.09 -3.65 4.33
C THR A 12 -9.49 -4.22 4.18
N LYS A 13 -10.52 -3.48 4.60
CA LYS A 13 -11.92 -3.87 4.42
C LYS A 13 -12.32 -4.23 2.98
N LEU A 14 -11.49 -3.88 1.99
CA LEU A 14 -11.73 -4.19 0.59
C LEU A 14 -11.61 -5.70 0.28
N CYS A 15 -10.90 -6.51 1.08
CA CYS A 15 -10.92 -7.98 0.94
C CYS A 15 -12.24 -8.66 1.33
N GLY A 16 -13.17 -7.91 1.94
CA GLY A 16 -14.47 -8.44 2.38
C GLY A 16 -14.47 -9.16 3.72
N HIS A 17 -13.30 -9.44 4.31
CA HIS A 17 -13.19 -10.13 5.59
C HIS A 17 -12.30 -9.43 6.64
N ALA A 18 -11.67 -8.30 6.29
CA ALA A 18 -11.08 -7.37 7.26
C ALA A 18 -12.06 -6.26 7.70
N ARG A 19 -11.74 -5.56 8.78
CA ARG A 19 -12.55 -4.46 9.34
C ARG A 19 -11.69 -3.26 9.69
N GLY A 20 -12.34 -2.11 9.84
CA GLY A 20 -11.67 -0.85 10.17
C GLY A 20 -11.24 -0.08 8.92
N ASP A 21 -11.13 1.24 9.07
CA ASP A 21 -10.57 2.12 8.06
C ASP A 21 -9.04 2.05 8.10
N MET A 22 -8.40 2.17 6.94
CA MET A 22 -6.94 2.08 6.83
C MET A 22 -6.22 3.11 7.74
N GLU A 23 -6.80 4.29 7.95
CA GLU A 23 -6.22 5.27 8.88
C GLU A 23 -6.22 4.80 10.35
N GLU A 24 -7.15 3.93 10.74
CA GLU A 24 -7.15 3.31 12.08
C GLU A 24 -5.96 2.37 12.26
N TYR A 25 -5.62 1.59 11.23
CA TYR A 25 -4.41 0.76 11.20
C TYR A 25 -3.13 1.62 11.32
N VAL A 26 -3.06 2.73 10.57
CA VAL A 26 -1.93 3.67 10.64
C VAL A 26 -1.77 4.25 12.05
N ARG A 27 -2.87 4.71 12.66
CA ARG A 27 -2.85 5.26 14.02
C ARG A 27 -2.44 4.22 15.04
N GLU A 28 -2.88 2.98 14.89
CA GLU A 28 -2.49 1.89 15.76
C GLU A 28 -1.00 1.53 15.61
N ALA A 29 -0.48 1.49 14.38
CA ALA A 29 0.95 1.31 14.11
C ALA A 29 1.79 2.39 14.80
N ILE A 30 1.40 3.67 14.66
CA ILE A 30 2.06 4.79 15.33
C ILE A 30 2.00 4.63 16.85
N ARG A 31 0.85 4.25 17.40
CA ARG A 31 0.65 4.04 18.84
C ARG A 31 1.55 2.92 19.38
N LYS A 32 1.73 1.84 18.62
CA LYS A 32 2.65 0.73 18.91
C LYS A 32 4.11 1.05 18.57
N GLY A 33 4.35 2.23 17.98
CA GLY A 33 5.66 2.75 17.66
C GLY A 33 6.33 2.08 16.47
N PHE A 34 5.59 1.56 15.49
CA PHE A 34 6.16 1.03 14.25
C PHE A 34 6.82 2.15 13.45
N ASP A 35 7.97 1.85 12.84
CA ASP A 35 8.73 2.81 12.03
C ASP A 35 8.25 2.82 10.57
N GLU A 36 7.82 1.66 10.10
CA GLU A 36 7.34 1.45 8.74
C GLU A 36 6.26 0.37 8.72
N ILE A 37 5.19 0.62 7.98
CA ILE A 37 4.16 -0.39 7.71
C ILE A 37 3.91 -0.47 6.22
N GLY A 38 3.28 -1.53 5.78
CA GLY A 38 2.76 -1.62 4.43
C GLY A 38 1.40 -2.29 4.40
N PHE A 39 0.52 -1.71 3.58
CA PHE A 39 -0.74 -2.37 3.25
C PHE A 39 -0.46 -3.32 2.10
N SER A 40 -0.91 -4.56 2.23
CA SER A 40 -0.70 -5.64 1.25
C SER A 40 -1.98 -6.43 1.08
N ASP A 41 -3.07 -5.71 0.77
CA ASP A 41 -4.36 -6.36 0.62
C ASP A 41 -4.36 -7.33 -0.57
N HIS A 42 -5.32 -8.25 -0.60
CA HIS A 42 -5.37 -9.24 -1.68
C HIS A 42 -5.58 -8.56 -3.03
N LEU A 43 -4.71 -8.88 -3.99
CA LEU A 43 -4.90 -8.55 -5.40
C LEU A 43 -6.24 -9.18 -5.86
N PRO A 44 -7.04 -8.48 -6.68
CA PRO A 44 -8.21 -9.10 -7.28
C PRO A 44 -7.82 -10.39 -8.01
N LEU A 45 -8.55 -11.47 -7.73
CA LEU A 45 -8.30 -12.76 -8.39
C LEU A 45 -8.45 -12.64 -9.91
N LEU A 46 -7.53 -13.27 -10.64
CA LEU A 46 -7.49 -13.22 -12.11
C LEU A 46 -8.55 -14.14 -12.73
N ASN A 47 -8.83 -15.28 -12.09
CA ASN A 47 -9.68 -16.34 -12.64
C ASN A 47 -11.14 -16.29 -12.18
N LYS A 48 -11.46 -15.55 -11.12
CA LYS A 48 -12.81 -15.45 -10.56
C LYS A 48 -12.99 -14.13 -9.80
N VAL A 49 -14.24 -13.79 -9.49
CA VAL A 49 -14.57 -12.71 -8.55
C VAL A 49 -15.15 -13.35 -7.30
N ASP A 50 -14.48 -13.20 -6.16
CA ASP A 50 -14.99 -13.61 -4.85
C ASP A 50 -14.85 -12.44 -3.85
N PRO A 51 -15.93 -11.66 -3.63
CA PRO A 51 -15.89 -10.48 -2.76
C PRO A 51 -15.75 -10.82 -1.26
N TYR A 52 -15.76 -12.11 -0.89
CA TYR A 52 -15.44 -12.54 0.47
C TYR A 52 -13.94 -12.79 0.67
N LEU A 53 -13.17 -12.89 -0.41
CA LEU A 53 -11.73 -13.13 -0.38
C LEU A 53 -10.92 -11.92 -0.82
N THR A 54 -11.32 -11.23 -1.90
CA THR A 54 -10.53 -10.13 -2.47
C THR A 54 -11.42 -8.96 -2.89
N MET A 55 -10.79 -7.80 -3.07
CA MET A 55 -11.45 -6.67 -3.72
C MET A 55 -11.66 -6.92 -5.22
N GLY A 56 -12.57 -6.16 -5.84
CA GLY A 56 -12.75 -6.14 -7.30
C GLY A 56 -11.74 -5.24 -8.02
N TRP A 57 -11.53 -5.49 -9.31
CA TRP A 57 -10.67 -4.65 -10.18
C TRP A 57 -11.10 -3.18 -10.25
N ASP A 58 -12.38 -2.89 -10.05
CA ASP A 58 -12.94 -1.54 -9.98
C ASP A 58 -12.64 -0.82 -8.66
N GLN A 59 -12.38 -1.58 -7.59
CA GLN A 59 -12.00 -1.07 -6.27
C GLN A 59 -10.48 -0.89 -6.14
N PHE A 60 -9.69 -1.68 -6.87
CA PHE A 60 -8.22 -1.66 -6.79
C PHE A 60 -7.57 -0.27 -6.98
N PRO A 61 -8.03 0.59 -7.91
CA PRO A 61 -7.50 1.96 -7.99
C PRO A 61 -7.71 2.78 -6.71
N ARG A 62 -8.83 2.56 -5.99
CA ARG A 62 -9.13 3.27 -4.73
C ARG A 62 -8.23 2.80 -3.60
N TYR A 63 -7.92 1.51 -3.55
CA TYR A 63 -6.92 0.96 -2.63
C TYR A 63 -5.57 1.67 -2.80
N VAL A 64 -5.06 1.71 -4.04
CA VAL A 64 -3.80 2.37 -4.36
C VAL A 64 -3.84 3.86 -4.00
N GLU A 65 -4.92 4.57 -4.35
CA GLU A 65 -5.08 5.98 -4.03
C GLU A 65 -5.06 6.22 -2.51
N GLU A 66 -5.73 5.37 -1.73
CA GLU A 66 -5.83 5.52 -0.29
C GLU A 66 -4.53 5.22 0.46
N VAL A 67 -3.83 4.12 0.10
CA VAL A 67 -2.52 3.82 0.70
C VAL A 67 -1.57 5.00 0.53
N ASN A 68 -1.52 5.54 -0.69
CA ASN A 68 -0.61 6.63 -0.95
C ASN A 68 -1.07 7.97 -0.33
N ARG A 69 -2.39 8.22 -0.22
CA ARG A 69 -2.92 9.38 0.52
C ARG A 69 -2.45 9.33 1.96
N LEU A 70 -2.51 8.17 2.61
CA LEU A 70 -2.03 7.95 3.97
C LEU A 70 -0.51 8.09 4.06
N ALA A 71 0.24 7.50 3.13
CA ALA A 71 1.70 7.65 3.06
C ALA A 71 2.13 9.11 2.98
N TRP A 72 1.42 9.93 2.19
CA TRP A 72 1.64 11.37 2.15
C TRP A 72 1.24 12.07 3.44
N LYS A 73 0.03 11.80 3.96
CA LYS A 73 -0.51 12.44 5.17
C LYS A 73 0.36 12.21 6.41
N TYR A 74 0.98 11.05 6.50
CA TYR A 74 1.77 10.63 7.66
C TYR A 74 3.28 10.62 7.42
N SER A 75 3.77 11.25 6.34
CA SER A 75 5.18 11.18 5.91
C SER A 75 6.20 11.61 6.97
N ASP A 76 5.81 12.55 7.85
CA ASP A 76 6.66 13.06 8.92
C ASP A 76 6.60 12.20 10.21
N THR A 77 5.73 11.19 10.23
CA THR A 77 5.41 10.38 11.43
C THR A 77 5.75 8.90 11.26
N ILE A 78 5.34 8.27 10.16
CA ILE A 78 5.55 6.85 9.89
C ILE A 78 5.68 6.62 8.39
N ARG A 79 6.54 5.69 7.97
CA ARG A 79 6.62 5.27 6.57
C ARG A 79 5.49 4.28 6.26
N ILE A 80 4.76 4.52 5.17
CA ILE A 80 3.67 3.64 4.73
C ILE A 80 3.97 3.22 3.29
N ARG A 81 3.98 1.91 3.07
CA ARG A 81 4.31 1.26 1.81
C ARG A 81 3.07 0.77 1.08
N LEU A 82 3.10 0.88 -0.25
CA LEU A 82 2.12 0.27 -1.14
C LEU A 82 2.58 -1.13 -1.51
N GLY A 83 2.05 -2.12 -0.80
CA GLY A 83 2.20 -3.53 -1.15
C GLY A 83 0.99 -4.07 -1.89
N VAL A 84 1.03 -5.37 -2.17
CA VAL A 84 -0.13 -6.20 -2.51
C VAL A 84 0.20 -7.66 -2.20
N GLU A 85 -0.78 -8.44 -1.78
CA GLU A 85 -0.65 -9.90 -1.71
C GLU A 85 -1.27 -10.53 -2.96
N ALA A 86 -0.45 -11.23 -3.75
CA ALA A 86 -0.87 -11.84 -5.00
C ALA A 86 -0.78 -13.37 -4.93
N ASP A 87 -1.88 -14.02 -5.26
CA ASP A 87 -1.93 -15.48 -5.40
C ASP A 87 -1.08 -15.96 -6.58
N TYR A 88 -0.19 -16.90 -6.30
CA TYR A 88 0.45 -17.70 -7.32
C TYR A 88 -0.52 -18.78 -7.81
N MET A 89 -0.87 -18.69 -9.09
CA MET A 89 -1.71 -19.67 -9.78
C MET A 89 -0.97 -20.18 -11.03
N PRO A 90 -0.61 -21.48 -11.06
CA PRO A 90 -0.05 -22.11 -12.26
C PRO A 90 -0.78 -21.77 -13.56
N GLY A 91 -0.05 -21.24 -14.53
CA GLY A 91 -0.56 -20.89 -15.86
C GLY A 91 -1.05 -19.46 -16.01
N LEU A 92 -1.07 -18.66 -14.93
CA LEU A 92 -1.47 -17.25 -14.96
C LEU A 92 -0.29 -16.29 -14.73
N GLU A 93 0.95 -16.79 -14.77
CA GLU A 93 2.16 -16.01 -14.47
C GLU A 93 2.31 -14.76 -15.37
N ASP A 94 2.09 -14.91 -16.68
CA ASP A 94 2.21 -13.79 -17.63
C ASP A 94 1.14 -12.71 -17.42
N GLU A 95 -0.09 -13.13 -17.08
CA GLU A 95 -1.19 -12.21 -16.80
C GLU A 95 -0.95 -11.48 -15.48
N LEU A 96 -0.52 -12.20 -14.44
CA LEU A 96 -0.14 -11.63 -13.16
C LEU A 96 1.01 -10.63 -13.32
N GLY A 97 2.06 -10.97 -14.07
CA GLY A 97 3.18 -10.08 -14.35
C GLY A 97 2.75 -8.76 -15.00
N GLN A 98 1.95 -8.83 -16.06
CA GLN A 98 1.38 -7.63 -16.70
C GLN A 98 0.53 -6.79 -15.77
N MET A 99 -0.14 -7.43 -14.80
CA MET A 99 -0.95 -6.72 -13.83
C MET A 99 -0.11 -6.00 -12.78
N LEU A 100 0.93 -6.65 -12.27
CA LEU A 100 1.86 -6.08 -11.29
C LEU A 100 2.63 -4.88 -11.87
N GLU A 101 2.90 -4.85 -13.18
CA GLU A 101 3.57 -3.72 -13.85
C GLU A 101 2.73 -2.43 -13.93
N ARG A 102 1.41 -2.49 -13.66
CA ARG A 102 0.54 -1.31 -13.81
C ARG A 102 0.70 -0.28 -12.69
N TYR A 103 1.31 -0.67 -11.58
CA TYR A 103 1.44 0.15 -10.39
C TYR A 103 2.86 0.07 -9.83
N ASP A 104 3.34 1.18 -9.28
CA ASP A 104 4.68 1.26 -8.71
C ASP A 104 4.69 0.74 -7.26
N PHE A 105 4.41 -0.55 -7.08
CA PHE A 105 4.42 -1.23 -5.77
C PHE A 105 5.78 -1.10 -5.09
N ASP A 106 5.76 -0.91 -3.77
CA ASP A 106 6.95 -0.99 -2.94
C ASP A 106 7.42 -2.43 -2.79
N TYR A 107 6.48 -3.37 -2.66
CA TYR A 107 6.72 -4.82 -2.66
C TYR A 107 5.49 -5.60 -3.13
N VAL A 108 5.71 -6.82 -3.56
CA VAL A 108 4.66 -7.79 -3.91
C VAL A 108 4.87 -9.06 -3.10
N TYR A 109 3.85 -9.44 -2.32
CA TYR A 109 3.79 -10.76 -1.71
C TYR A 109 3.33 -11.80 -2.73
N GLY A 110 3.96 -12.97 -2.69
CA GLY A 110 3.49 -14.18 -3.35
C GLY A 110 2.92 -15.16 -2.33
N SER A 111 1.72 -15.65 -2.60
CA SER A 111 1.00 -16.56 -1.70
C SER A 111 0.45 -17.77 -2.46
N VAL A 112 0.34 -18.91 -1.79
CA VAL A 112 -0.33 -20.10 -2.32
C VAL A 112 -1.54 -20.40 -1.43
N HIS A 113 -2.74 -20.09 -1.91
CA HIS A 113 -3.99 -20.38 -1.19
C HIS A 113 -4.78 -21.56 -1.78
N ASN A 114 -4.38 -22.05 -2.96
CA ASN A 114 -5.10 -23.11 -3.66
C ASN A 114 -4.18 -24.26 -4.07
N ILE A 115 -4.66 -25.49 -3.89
CA ILE A 115 -4.06 -26.71 -4.47
C ILE A 115 -5.08 -27.26 -5.45
N GLY A 116 -4.82 -27.08 -6.76
CA GLY A 116 -5.81 -27.39 -7.79
C GLY A 116 -7.06 -26.50 -7.64
N ASP A 117 -8.21 -27.10 -7.38
CA ASP A 117 -9.50 -26.42 -7.17
C ASP A 117 -9.84 -26.16 -5.70
N TRP A 118 -8.96 -26.56 -4.78
CA TRP A 118 -9.21 -26.56 -3.36
C TRP A 118 -8.53 -25.37 -2.67
N GLY A 119 -9.32 -24.48 -2.08
CA GLY A 119 -8.83 -23.48 -1.13
C GLY A 119 -8.49 -24.14 0.20
N PHE A 120 -7.31 -24.76 0.31
CA PHE A 120 -6.94 -25.60 1.46
C PHE A 120 -6.95 -24.84 2.79
N ASP A 121 -6.79 -23.52 2.75
CA ASP A 121 -6.74 -22.64 3.90
C ASP A 121 -8.08 -21.92 4.16
N ASP A 122 -9.07 -22.11 3.28
CA ASP A 122 -10.41 -21.54 3.42
C ASP A 122 -11.24 -22.34 4.43
N SER A 123 -11.83 -21.64 5.40
CA SER A 123 -12.65 -22.27 6.43
C SER A 123 -13.92 -22.90 5.87
N ARG A 124 -14.39 -22.44 4.69
CA ARG A 124 -15.54 -23.01 3.96
C ARG A 124 -15.24 -24.40 3.38
N GLU A 125 -13.96 -24.72 3.19
CA GLU A 125 -13.50 -25.97 2.57
C GLU A 125 -12.72 -26.88 3.54
N LYS A 126 -12.76 -26.55 4.84
CA LYS A 126 -11.99 -27.24 5.88
C LYS A 126 -12.28 -28.75 5.93
N ASP A 127 -13.52 -29.17 5.68
CA ASP A 127 -13.93 -30.57 5.78
C ASP A 127 -13.18 -31.50 4.80
N ARG A 128 -12.59 -30.97 3.71
CA ARG A 128 -11.77 -31.79 2.80
C ARG A 128 -10.55 -32.39 3.49
N TRP A 129 -10.01 -31.73 4.52
CA TRP A 129 -8.87 -32.22 5.30
C TRP A 129 -9.11 -33.57 5.97
N GLU A 130 -10.36 -33.90 6.31
CA GLU A 130 -10.73 -35.18 6.96
C GLU A 130 -10.58 -36.40 6.04
N SER A 131 -10.44 -36.18 4.73
CA SER A 131 -10.39 -37.24 3.72
C SER A 131 -9.18 -37.18 2.80
N CYS A 132 -8.41 -36.10 2.85
CA CYS A 132 -7.23 -35.92 2.00
C CYS A 132 -6.02 -36.72 2.50
N ASP A 133 -5.07 -36.98 1.60
CA ASP A 133 -3.74 -37.45 1.98
C ASP A 133 -2.89 -36.23 2.40
N VAL A 134 -2.70 -36.06 3.71
CA VAL A 134 -2.01 -34.89 4.27
C VAL A 134 -0.56 -34.81 3.79
N THR A 135 0.15 -35.93 3.71
CA THR A 135 1.55 -35.97 3.25
C THR A 135 1.65 -35.51 1.79
N LYS A 136 0.76 -36.02 0.94
CA LYS A 136 0.70 -35.61 -0.47
C LYS A 136 0.30 -34.14 -0.63
N THR A 137 -0.66 -33.66 0.15
CA THR A 137 -1.07 -32.24 0.16
C THR A 137 0.11 -31.32 0.48
N TYR A 138 0.93 -31.67 1.46
CA TYR A 138 2.16 -30.92 1.78
C TYR A 138 3.16 -30.93 0.62
N GLN A 139 3.37 -32.07 -0.03
CA GLN A 139 4.25 -32.16 -1.21
C GLN A 139 3.77 -31.24 -2.34
N GLU A 140 2.49 -31.29 -2.68
CA GLU A 140 1.90 -30.44 -3.72
C GLU A 140 1.98 -28.96 -3.36
N TYR A 141 1.72 -28.60 -2.10
CA TYR A 141 1.85 -27.23 -1.61
C TYR A 141 3.28 -26.69 -1.76
N PHE A 142 4.28 -27.41 -1.26
CA PHE A 142 5.67 -26.95 -1.35
C PHE A 142 6.20 -26.97 -2.80
N ASP A 143 5.69 -27.84 -3.67
CA ASP A 143 5.95 -27.77 -5.11
C ASP A 143 5.40 -26.48 -5.73
N LEU A 144 4.19 -26.06 -5.35
CA LEU A 144 3.63 -24.77 -5.77
C LEU A 144 4.45 -23.59 -5.24
N VAL A 145 4.89 -23.63 -3.98
CA VAL A 145 5.79 -22.60 -3.41
C VAL A 145 7.09 -22.48 -4.21
N LYS A 146 7.77 -23.61 -4.49
CA LYS A 146 9.01 -23.60 -5.30
C LYS A 146 8.77 -23.01 -6.69
N ARG A 147 7.61 -23.26 -7.29
CA ARG A 147 7.23 -22.68 -8.59
C ARG A 147 6.92 -21.18 -8.48
N ALA A 148 6.21 -20.75 -7.44
CA ALA A 148 5.91 -19.36 -7.16
C ALA A 148 7.19 -18.54 -7.08
N VAL A 149 8.16 -19.02 -6.30
CA VAL A 149 9.46 -18.37 -6.12
C VAL A 149 10.27 -18.33 -7.41
N ARG A 150 10.28 -19.43 -8.19
CA ARG A 150 10.95 -19.48 -9.50
C ARG A 150 10.31 -18.63 -10.59
N SER A 151 9.06 -18.19 -10.41
CA SER A 151 8.41 -17.30 -11.38
C SER A 151 9.08 -15.92 -11.48
N GLY A 152 9.79 -15.50 -10.42
CA GLY A 152 10.39 -14.16 -10.32
C GLY A 152 9.37 -13.02 -10.17
N LEU A 153 8.10 -13.34 -9.90
CA LEU A 153 7.03 -12.34 -9.80
C LEU A 153 6.96 -11.64 -8.45
N PHE A 154 7.53 -12.22 -7.39
CA PHE A 154 7.30 -11.82 -6.01
C PHE A 154 8.58 -11.33 -5.33
N ASP A 155 8.44 -10.39 -4.41
CA ASP A 155 9.54 -9.84 -3.62
C ASP A 155 9.64 -10.54 -2.25
N ILE A 156 8.48 -10.92 -1.70
CA ILE A 156 8.33 -11.59 -0.40
C ILE A 156 7.40 -12.80 -0.58
N LEU A 157 7.75 -13.94 -0.01
CA LEU A 157 6.87 -15.10 0.11
C LEU A 157 6.05 -14.98 1.41
N ALA A 158 4.72 -14.98 1.29
CA ALA A 158 3.84 -14.95 2.45
C ALA A 158 3.81 -16.32 3.13
N HIS A 159 3.64 -16.30 4.47
CA HIS A 159 3.28 -17.46 5.30
C HIS A 159 3.73 -18.84 4.76
N LEU A 160 5.05 -19.01 4.60
CA LEU A 160 5.68 -20.10 3.82
C LEU A 160 5.08 -21.50 4.02
N ASP A 161 4.70 -21.90 5.23
CA ASP A 161 4.11 -23.21 5.53
C ASP A 161 2.61 -23.16 5.87
N LEU A 162 1.84 -22.24 5.27
CA LEU A 162 0.40 -22.01 5.48
C LEU A 162 -0.43 -23.29 5.44
N VAL A 163 -0.01 -24.31 4.70
CA VAL A 163 -0.64 -25.64 4.63
C VAL A 163 -0.99 -26.24 6.00
N LYS A 164 -0.27 -25.85 7.06
CA LYS A 164 -0.54 -26.28 8.44
C LYS A 164 -1.67 -25.54 9.16
N LYS A 165 -2.29 -24.49 8.57
CA LYS A 165 -3.19 -23.51 9.23
C LYS A 165 -4.24 -24.13 10.17
N PHE A 166 -4.83 -25.24 9.76
CA PHE A 166 -5.89 -25.93 10.51
C PHE A 166 -5.39 -27.01 11.48
N GLY A 167 -4.08 -27.24 11.56
CA GLY A 167 -3.44 -28.18 12.48
C GLY A 167 -3.19 -29.59 11.91
N TYR A 168 -3.61 -29.87 10.67
CA TYR A 168 -3.30 -31.14 10.00
C TYR A 168 -1.82 -31.18 9.62
N ARG A 169 -1.13 -32.27 9.95
CA ARG A 169 0.29 -32.48 9.67
C ARG A 169 0.55 -33.89 9.17
N PRO A 170 1.58 -34.09 8.32
CA PRO A 170 2.04 -35.42 7.97
C PRO A 170 2.46 -36.20 9.22
N GLU A 171 2.19 -37.50 9.25
CA GLU A 171 2.71 -38.39 10.31
C GLU A 171 4.23 -38.57 10.19
N GLU A 172 4.74 -38.57 8.96
CA GLU A 172 6.15 -38.67 8.64
C GLU A 172 6.86 -37.32 8.72
N ASP A 173 8.17 -37.35 8.92
CA ASP A 173 9.00 -36.16 8.93
C ASP A 173 9.06 -35.51 7.54
N HIS A 174 8.55 -34.28 7.44
CA HIS A 174 8.55 -33.48 6.22
C HIS A 174 9.62 -32.38 6.23
N SER A 175 10.52 -32.35 7.22
CA SER A 175 11.64 -31.39 7.25
C SER A 175 12.51 -31.42 5.98
N PRO A 176 12.78 -32.56 5.32
CA PRO A 176 13.54 -32.56 4.06
C PRO A 176 12.84 -31.80 2.93
N LEU A 177 11.50 -31.79 2.92
CA LEU A 177 10.72 -31.06 1.93
C LEU A 177 10.81 -29.54 2.15
N VAL A 178 10.79 -29.13 3.43
CA VAL A 178 10.98 -27.73 3.83
C VAL A 178 12.40 -27.28 3.48
N ASP A 179 13.42 -28.05 3.84
CA ASP A 179 14.84 -27.74 3.54
C ASP A 179 15.09 -27.57 2.05
N GLN A 180 14.58 -28.48 1.22
CA GLN A 180 14.67 -28.36 -0.24
C GLN A 180 13.97 -27.11 -0.77
N THR A 181 12.88 -26.69 -0.13
CA THR A 181 12.18 -25.46 -0.51
C THR A 181 12.98 -24.23 -0.12
N LEU A 182 13.59 -24.23 1.07
CA LEU A 182 14.48 -23.15 1.51
C LEU A 182 15.70 -23.02 0.59
N ASP A 183 16.28 -24.13 0.14
CA ASP A 183 17.39 -24.10 -0.83
C ASP A 183 16.99 -23.38 -2.12
N VAL A 184 15.79 -23.67 -2.66
CA VAL A 184 15.25 -22.96 -3.84
C VAL A 184 14.98 -21.49 -3.57
N ILE A 185 14.49 -21.14 -2.38
CA ILE A 185 14.28 -19.73 -2.00
C ILE A 185 15.61 -18.97 -1.98
N ALA A 186 16.64 -19.56 -1.37
CA ALA A 186 17.98 -18.99 -1.31
C ALA A 186 18.58 -18.71 -2.70
N GLU A 187 18.31 -19.58 -3.69
CA GLU A 187 18.76 -19.39 -5.08
C GLU A 187 18.15 -18.14 -5.75
N THR A 188 16.91 -17.79 -5.41
CA THR A 188 16.19 -16.66 -6.05
C THR A 188 16.40 -15.33 -5.34
N GLY A 189 16.75 -15.35 -4.06
CA GLY A 189 16.85 -14.16 -3.22
C GLY A 189 15.49 -13.55 -2.82
N THR A 190 14.38 -14.27 -3.05
CA THR A 190 13.05 -13.91 -2.55
C THR A 190 13.07 -13.87 -1.03
N ALA A 191 12.54 -12.81 -0.42
CA ALA A 191 12.46 -12.74 1.03
C ALA A 191 11.36 -13.67 1.57
N VAL A 192 11.48 -14.11 2.81
CA VAL A 192 10.45 -14.87 3.51
C VAL A 192 9.88 -14.01 4.62
N GLU A 193 8.57 -14.00 4.74
CA GLU A 193 7.90 -13.40 5.88
C GLU A 193 7.91 -14.34 7.09
N LEU A 194 8.18 -13.78 8.27
CA LEU A 194 7.64 -14.31 9.52
C LEU A 194 6.27 -13.68 9.79
N ASN A 195 5.23 -14.49 9.64
CA ASN A 195 3.84 -14.13 9.80
C ASN A 195 3.35 -14.55 11.19
N THR A 196 2.91 -13.58 11.99
CA THR A 196 2.44 -13.85 13.36
C THR A 196 0.97 -14.31 13.45
N SER A 197 0.25 -14.34 12.33
CA SER A 197 -1.17 -14.66 12.29
C SER A 197 -1.49 -16.09 12.64
N GLY A 198 -0.55 -17.02 12.41
CA GLY A 198 -0.73 -18.43 12.75
C GLY A 198 -0.93 -18.68 14.25
N LEU A 199 -0.43 -17.78 15.12
CA LEU A 199 -0.73 -17.77 16.56
C LEU A 199 -2.22 -17.56 16.86
N ARG A 200 -2.95 -16.93 15.93
CA ARG A 200 -4.40 -16.68 15.99
C ARG A 200 -5.22 -17.71 15.21
N LYS A 201 -4.57 -18.72 14.60
CA LYS A 201 -5.22 -19.81 13.86
C LYS A 201 -5.15 -21.12 14.67
N PRO A 202 -5.89 -22.19 14.28
CA PRO A 202 -5.86 -23.46 15.01
C PRO A 202 -4.47 -24.08 15.19
N VAL A 203 -3.53 -23.82 14.27
CA VAL A 203 -2.15 -24.29 14.40
C VAL A 203 -1.41 -23.71 15.62
N GLY A 204 -1.72 -22.48 16.05
CA GLY A 204 -1.16 -21.88 17.26
C GLY A 204 0.33 -21.55 17.21
N GLU A 205 0.91 -21.41 16.01
CA GLU A 205 2.33 -21.12 15.78
C GLU A 205 2.50 -20.17 14.59
N VAL A 206 3.62 -19.47 14.50
CA VAL A 206 3.93 -18.55 13.38
C VAL A 206 4.14 -19.30 12.05
N TYR A 207 4.00 -18.58 10.93
CA TYR A 207 4.39 -19.08 9.61
C TYR A 207 5.67 -18.37 9.12
N PRO A 208 6.70 -19.07 8.63
CA PRO A 208 6.88 -20.49 8.84
C PRO A 208 7.16 -20.83 10.31
N ASP A 209 7.17 -22.11 10.65
CA ASP A 209 7.61 -22.53 12.00
C ASP A 209 9.05 -22.09 12.29
N LEU A 210 9.43 -22.09 13.56
CA LEU A 210 10.73 -21.56 13.98
C LEU A 210 11.93 -22.34 13.42
N LYS A 211 11.79 -23.64 13.14
CA LYS A 211 12.89 -24.41 12.54
C LYS A 211 13.12 -23.96 11.10
N ALA A 212 12.05 -23.72 10.35
CA ALA A 212 12.15 -23.17 9.01
C ALA A 212 12.70 -21.73 9.02
N VAL A 213 12.36 -20.91 10.03
CA VAL A 213 12.98 -19.58 10.22
C VAL A 213 14.47 -19.69 10.52
N GLU A 214 14.90 -20.60 11.39
CA GLU A 214 16.32 -20.89 11.64
C GLU A 214 17.02 -21.31 10.34
N GLY A 215 16.39 -22.19 9.56
CA GLY A 215 16.89 -22.60 8.24
C GLY A 215 17.01 -21.44 7.24
N CYS A 216 16.14 -20.42 7.33
CA CYS A 216 16.26 -19.19 6.56
C CYS A 216 17.51 -18.38 6.99
N ILE A 217 17.73 -18.21 8.29
CA ILE A 217 18.89 -17.49 8.84
C ILE A 217 20.20 -18.17 8.43
N GLU A 218 20.28 -19.50 8.54
CA GLU A 218 21.46 -20.28 8.17
C GLU A 218 21.83 -20.14 6.69
N ARG A 219 20.82 -20.07 5.81
CA ARG A 219 20.99 -19.89 4.37
C ARG A 219 21.15 -18.44 3.94
N GLY A 220 21.03 -17.48 4.87
CA GLY A 220 21.07 -16.06 4.56
C GLY A 220 19.86 -15.57 3.75
N ILE A 221 18.72 -16.27 3.85
CA ILE A 221 17.47 -15.86 3.22
C ILE A 221 16.97 -14.58 3.92
N PRO A 222 16.68 -13.50 3.17
CA PRO A 222 16.18 -12.26 3.76
C PRO A 222 14.83 -12.47 4.44
N LEU A 223 14.69 -11.96 5.66
CA LEU A 223 13.47 -12.07 6.45
C LEU A 223 12.80 -10.71 6.66
N THR A 224 11.47 -10.68 6.55
CA THR A 224 10.63 -9.55 6.94
C THR A 224 9.48 -10.02 7.83
N PHE A 225 8.63 -9.11 8.30
CA PHE A 225 7.60 -9.41 9.29
C PHE A 225 6.23 -8.92 8.84
N GLY A 226 5.22 -9.73 9.15
CA GLY A 226 3.83 -9.41 8.91
C GLY A 226 2.93 -9.91 10.02
N SER A 227 1.93 -9.10 10.37
CA SER A 227 0.91 -9.51 11.36
C SER A 227 -0.30 -10.17 10.73
N ASP A 228 -0.48 -10.01 9.41
CA ASP A 228 -1.67 -10.42 8.65
C ASP A 228 -2.93 -9.77 9.27
N ALA A 229 -2.81 -8.47 9.58
CA ALA A 229 -3.80 -7.78 10.36
C ALA A 229 -5.09 -7.60 9.56
N HIS A 230 -6.17 -8.20 10.05
CA HIS A 230 -7.52 -8.07 9.52
C HIS A 230 -8.38 -7.11 10.34
N ARG A 231 -7.81 -6.55 11.40
CA ARG A 231 -8.43 -5.53 12.25
C ARG A 231 -7.34 -4.59 12.75
N PRO A 232 -7.63 -3.30 13.05
CA PRO A 232 -6.61 -2.36 13.51
C PRO A 232 -5.83 -2.89 14.71
N GLU A 233 -6.50 -3.47 15.72
CA GLU A 233 -5.87 -3.99 16.94
C GLU A 233 -4.83 -5.11 16.70
N GLU A 234 -4.87 -5.77 15.54
CA GLU A 234 -3.95 -6.86 15.17
C GLU A 234 -2.62 -6.35 14.59
N VAL A 235 -2.53 -5.08 14.18
CA VAL A 235 -1.32 -4.49 13.61
C VAL A 235 -0.13 -4.76 14.52
N GLY A 236 0.91 -5.37 13.98
CA GLY A 236 2.16 -5.60 14.69
C GLY A 236 2.08 -6.60 15.84
N LEU A 237 0.96 -7.31 16.02
CA LEU A 237 0.77 -8.21 17.15
C LEU A 237 1.84 -9.32 17.13
N HIS A 238 2.51 -9.52 18.27
CA HIS A 238 3.65 -10.43 18.48
C HIS A 238 4.95 -10.12 17.69
N ILE A 239 4.95 -9.22 16.71
CA ILE A 239 6.17 -8.93 15.91
C ILE A 239 7.37 -8.52 16.78
N PRO A 240 7.25 -7.59 17.76
CA PRO A 240 8.40 -7.20 18.59
C PRO A 240 9.02 -8.36 19.36
N GLU A 241 8.20 -9.26 19.89
CA GLU A 241 8.62 -10.45 20.64
C GLU A 241 9.43 -11.40 19.75
N TYR A 242 8.99 -11.59 18.49
CA TYR A 242 9.69 -12.43 17.53
C TYR A 242 10.97 -11.79 17.00
N ILE A 243 11.03 -10.48 16.82
CA ILE A 243 12.29 -9.79 16.47
C ILE A 243 13.33 -10.05 17.56
N GLU A 244 13.00 -9.83 18.84
CA GLU A 244 13.92 -10.09 19.96
C GLU A 244 14.34 -11.56 20.02
N LYS A 245 13.41 -12.48 19.82
CA LYS A 245 13.71 -13.91 19.77
C LYS A 245 14.68 -14.24 18.63
N LEU A 246 14.40 -13.78 17.42
CA LEU A 246 15.23 -14.11 16.26
C LEU A 246 16.62 -13.45 16.32
N GLN A 247 16.76 -12.31 16.99
CA GLN A 247 18.09 -11.75 17.30
C GLN A 247 18.97 -12.74 18.05
N THR A 248 18.40 -13.44 19.04
CA THR A 248 19.14 -14.47 19.80
C THR A 248 19.50 -15.70 18.96
N LEU A 249 18.78 -15.91 17.85
CA LEU A 249 19.03 -16.98 16.87
C LEU A 249 19.91 -16.52 15.70
N GLY A 250 20.47 -15.31 15.75
CA GLY A 250 21.45 -14.82 14.78
C GLY A 250 20.87 -13.99 13.63
N LEU A 251 19.61 -13.57 13.69
CA LEU A 251 19.07 -12.58 12.76
C LEU A 251 19.86 -11.26 12.89
N LYS A 252 20.41 -10.78 11.76
CA LYS A 252 21.25 -9.57 11.74
C LYS A 252 20.52 -8.32 11.27
N GLY A 253 19.45 -8.49 10.50
CA GLY A 253 18.74 -7.41 9.85
C GLY A 253 17.36 -7.84 9.37
N ILE A 254 16.57 -6.85 8.95
CA ILE A 254 15.23 -7.04 8.40
C ILE A 254 15.23 -6.55 6.95
N ALA A 255 14.64 -7.33 6.06
CA ALA A 255 14.43 -6.95 4.68
C ALA A 255 13.33 -5.89 4.57
N LEU A 256 13.69 -4.74 4.01
CA LEU A 256 12.81 -3.61 3.73
C LEU A 256 12.69 -3.42 2.24
N PHE A 257 11.55 -2.90 1.80
CA PHE A 257 11.25 -2.79 0.38
C PHE A 257 10.80 -1.39 -0.02
N SER A 258 11.25 -0.96 -1.19
CA SER A 258 10.75 0.24 -1.87
C SER A 258 10.94 0.10 -3.37
N LYS A 259 9.89 0.38 -4.13
CA LYS A 259 9.86 0.19 -5.59
C LYS A 259 10.40 -1.17 -6.03
N ARG A 260 10.00 -2.23 -5.31
CA ARG A 260 10.46 -3.63 -5.48
C ARG A 260 11.96 -3.85 -5.25
N GLY A 261 12.68 -2.82 -4.81
CA GLY A 261 14.06 -2.89 -4.38
C GLY A 261 14.17 -3.26 -2.91
N ARG A 262 14.90 -4.33 -2.61
CA ARG A 262 15.23 -4.76 -1.24
C ARG A 262 16.42 -3.96 -0.70
N ARG A 263 16.33 -3.52 0.56
CA ARG A 263 17.47 -3.16 1.40
C ARG A 263 17.39 -3.91 2.73
N ASP A 264 18.52 -4.35 3.24
CA ASP A 264 18.56 -4.98 4.57
C ASP A 264 18.91 -3.90 5.61
N ALA A 265 18.02 -3.69 6.58
CA ALA A 265 18.27 -2.77 7.70
C ALA A 265 18.85 -3.54 8.89
N PRO A 266 19.99 -3.11 9.48
CA PRO A 266 20.50 -3.68 10.71
C PRO A 266 19.49 -3.55 11.84
N LEU A 267 19.45 -4.54 12.71
CA LEU A 267 18.54 -4.52 13.86
C LEU A 267 18.91 -3.47 14.91
N GLU A 268 20.15 -2.98 14.95
CA GLU A 268 20.65 -2.07 16.00
C GLU A 268 20.66 -0.59 15.59
N GLU A 269 20.30 -0.26 14.35
CA GLU A 269 20.36 1.11 13.85
C GLU A 269 18.97 1.74 13.81
N LEU A 270 18.69 2.67 14.73
CA LEU A 270 18.10 3.98 14.44
C LEU A 270 17.96 4.81 15.75
N PRO A 271 18.64 5.96 15.89
CA PRO A 271 18.29 6.94 16.92
C PRO A 271 16.86 7.48 16.66
N ARG A 272 16.17 7.94 17.72
CA ARG A 272 14.94 8.74 17.59
C ARG A 272 15.28 10.05 16.90
N THR A 273 15.35 10.04 15.58
CA THR A 273 15.24 11.24 14.77
C THR A 273 13.92 11.12 14.06
N CYS A 274 12.98 12.02 14.40
CA CYS A 274 11.92 12.40 13.48
C CYS A 274 12.49 12.38 12.06
N VAL A 275 11.81 11.72 11.14
CA VAL A 275 12.20 11.67 9.73
C VAL A 275 12.06 13.09 9.18
N THR A 276 13.05 13.93 9.42
CA THR A 276 13.30 15.18 8.71
C THR A 276 14.66 15.06 8.08
N GLN A 277 14.79 14.16 7.11
CA GLN A 277 15.82 14.28 6.07
C GLN A 277 15.41 13.45 4.85
N GLY A 278 14.74 14.15 3.93
CA GLY A 278 14.79 13.92 2.49
C GLY A 278 14.53 12.50 2.00
N TYR A 279 13.27 12.06 2.04
CA TYR A 279 12.81 11.00 1.15
C TYR A 279 11.82 11.59 0.14
N ASN A 280 12.34 12.04 -0.99
CA ASN A 280 11.54 12.38 -2.16
C ASN A 280 11.09 11.07 -2.82
N ASP A 281 9.95 10.52 -2.42
CA ASP A 281 9.24 9.56 -3.27
C ASP A 281 7.94 10.18 -3.78
N ARG A 282 8.05 10.74 -4.99
CA ARG A 282 6.94 11.20 -5.80
C ARG A 282 6.51 10.00 -6.65
N THR A 283 5.33 9.41 -6.42
CA THR A 283 4.07 9.78 -7.12
C THR A 283 2.95 8.76 -6.93
N VAL A 284 1.85 9.20 -6.32
CA VAL A 284 0.51 8.85 -6.82
C VAL A 284 0.38 9.48 -8.19
N ARG A 285 -0.05 8.71 -9.18
CA ARG A 285 -0.45 9.29 -10.47
C ARG A 285 -1.82 9.96 -10.32
N LEU A 286 -1.88 11.07 -9.57
CA LEU A 286 -3.10 11.86 -9.39
C LEU A 286 -3.57 12.31 -10.77
N THR A 287 -4.68 11.80 -11.28
CA THR A 287 -5.22 12.27 -12.57
C THR A 287 -6.15 13.46 -12.34
N LEU A 288 -6.39 14.26 -13.38
CA LEU A 288 -7.48 15.23 -13.40
C LEU A 288 -8.51 14.73 -14.41
N SER A 289 -9.41 13.87 -13.94
CA SER A 289 -10.46 13.20 -14.71
C SER A 289 -11.48 14.18 -15.29
N GLU A 290 -12.37 13.69 -16.15
CA GLU A 290 -13.38 14.55 -16.78
C GLU A 290 -14.38 15.13 -15.77
N ARG A 291 -14.78 14.32 -14.77
CA ARG A 291 -15.72 14.68 -13.70
C ARG A 291 -15.17 15.77 -12.75
N GLU A 292 -13.85 15.88 -12.64
CA GLU A 292 -13.17 16.88 -11.81
C GLU A 292 -12.97 18.22 -12.54
N ARG A 293 -13.61 18.46 -13.68
CA ARG A 293 -13.44 19.69 -14.48
C ARG A 293 -14.75 20.44 -14.65
N ILE A 294 -14.71 21.74 -14.40
CA ILE A 294 -15.77 22.68 -14.79
C ILE A 294 -15.59 22.99 -16.28
N ARG A 295 -16.62 22.72 -17.09
CA ARG A 295 -16.52 22.79 -18.57
C ARG A 295 -17.55 23.71 -19.20
N LYS A 296 -18.74 23.82 -18.62
CA LYS A 296 -19.85 24.57 -19.20
C LYS A 296 -19.78 26.04 -18.77
N SER A 297 -20.06 26.97 -19.68
CA SER A 297 -20.06 28.41 -19.35
C SER A 297 -20.97 28.73 -18.16
N ALA A 298 -22.18 28.15 -18.13
CA ALA A 298 -23.12 28.32 -17.00
C ALA A 298 -22.59 27.80 -15.65
N GLU A 299 -21.61 26.91 -15.61
CA GLU A 299 -20.96 26.50 -14.36
C GLU A 299 -19.92 27.51 -13.91
N PHE A 300 -19.19 28.13 -14.86
CA PHE A 300 -18.31 29.25 -14.55
C PHE A 300 -19.12 30.46 -14.06
N ASP A 301 -20.20 30.81 -14.74
CA ASP A 301 -21.05 31.94 -14.36
C ASP A 301 -21.57 31.77 -12.93
N ARG A 302 -22.13 30.60 -12.60
CA ARG A 302 -22.54 30.26 -11.23
C ARG A 302 -21.39 30.34 -10.22
N ALA A 303 -20.21 29.81 -10.56
CA ALA A 303 -19.05 29.91 -9.67
C ALA A 303 -18.65 31.37 -9.41
N PHE A 304 -18.77 32.26 -10.41
CA PHE A 304 -18.44 33.68 -10.25
C PHE A 304 -19.54 34.51 -9.57
N GLU A 305 -20.81 34.13 -9.72
CA GLU A 305 -21.96 34.80 -9.09
C GLU A 305 -22.09 34.42 -7.61
N GLU A 306 -22.01 33.12 -7.30
CA GLU A 306 -22.28 32.60 -5.96
C GLU A 306 -21.01 32.34 -5.14
N GLY A 307 -19.85 32.21 -5.80
CA GLY A 307 -18.60 31.81 -5.16
C GLY A 307 -17.90 32.93 -4.40
N LYS A 308 -17.22 32.55 -3.32
CA LYS A 308 -16.32 33.42 -2.55
C LYS A 308 -15.03 33.63 -3.31
N LYS A 309 -14.62 34.90 -3.47
CA LYS A 309 -13.46 35.32 -4.26
C LYS A 309 -12.31 35.70 -3.33
N ILE A 310 -11.15 35.08 -3.52
CA ILE A 310 -9.94 35.37 -2.78
C ILE A 310 -8.82 35.58 -3.77
N TYR A 311 -8.08 36.68 -3.58
CA TYR A 311 -7.01 37.08 -4.49
C TYR A 311 -5.67 37.05 -3.77
N GLY A 312 -4.65 36.63 -4.53
CA GLY A 312 -3.25 36.78 -4.21
C GLY A 312 -2.55 37.66 -5.24
N ASP A 313 -1.24 37.49 -5.31
CA ASP A 313 -0.30 38.26 -6.11
C ASP A 313 -0.42 37.90 -7.60
N ASN A 314 -0.36 36.61 -7.93
CA ASN A 314 -0.45 36.12 -9.30
C ASN A 314 -1.74 35.33 -9.57
N LEU A 315 -2.41 34.86 -8.51
CA LEU A 315 -3.57 33.99 -8.58
C LEU A 315 -4.83 34.65 -8.03
N GLY A 316 -5.96 34.33 -8.63
CA GLY A 316 -7.28 34.42 -8.02
C GLY A 316 -7.85 33.03 -7.81
N LEU A 317 -8.62 32.87 -6.74
CA LEU A 317 -9.33 31.65 -6.40
C LEU A 317 -10.78 32.03 -6.15
N VAL A 318 -11.70 31.38 -6.85
CA VAL A 318 -13.13 31.47 -6.59
C VAL A 318 -13.61 30.11 -6.18
N TRP A 319 -14.37 30.01 -5.09
CA TRP A 319 -14.86 28.71 -4.64
C TRP A 319 -16.30 28.77 -4.15
N ARG A 320 -17.02 27.66 -4.33
CA ARG A 320 -18.35 27.41 -3.73
C ARG A 320 -18.49 25.94 -3.40
N GLN A 321 -19.36 25.63 -2.43
CA GLN A 321 -19.81 24.26 -2.24
C GLN A 321 -20.63 23.81 -3.45
N ASN A 322 -20.49 22.56 -3.84
CA ASN A 322 -21.30 21.90 -4.85
C ASN A 322 -22.04 20.70 -4.23
N ASP A 323 -23.01 20.16 -4.96
CA ASP A 323 -23.84 19.03 -4.51
C ASP A 323 -23.31 17.68 -5.05
N LEU A 324 -22.00 17.59 -5.29
CA LEU A 324 -21.33 16.39 -5.82
C LEU A 324 -20.37 15.82 -4.78
N GLU A 325 -20.06 14.54 -4.91
CA GLU A 325 -19.04 13.86 -4.09
C GLU A 325 -17.60 14.23 -4.52
N VAL A 326 -17.43 15.04 -5.57
CA VAL A 326 -16.12 15.38 -6.12
C VAL A 326 -15.91 16.88 -6.19
N SER A 327 -14.68 17.30 -5.88
CA SER A 327 -14.24 18.67 -6.09
C SER A 327 -13.82 18.88 -7.54
N ARG A 328 -14.23 20.00 -8.13
CA ARG A 328 -14.08 20.29 -9.57
C ARG A 328 -13.26 21.55 -9.79
N LEU A 329 -12.40 21.51 -10.80
CA LEU A 329 -11.53 22.62 -11.18
C LEU A 329 -12.01 23.31 -12.46
N GLY A 330 -12.21 24.62 -12.38
CA GLY A 330 -12.23 25.55 -13.50
C GLY A 330 -10.91 26.31 -13.61
N VAL A 331 -10.49 26.63 -14.83
CA VAL A 331 -9.26 27.40 -15.07
C VAL A 331 -9.52 28.58 -15.99
N VAL A 332 -9.25 29.78 -15.49
CA VAL A 332 -9.36 31.05 -16.21
C VAL A 332 -7.99 31.70 -16.34
N VAL A 333 -7.71 32.26 -17.50
CA VAL A 333 -6.48 33.03 -17.75
C VAL A 333 -6.91 34.40 -18.25
N THR A 334 -6.51 35.47 -17.55
CA THR A 334 -6.95 36.83 -17.87
C THR A 334 -6.41 37.32 -19.22
N ARG A 335 -7.11 38.29 -19.82
CA ARG A 335 -6.82 38.82 -21.17
C ARG A 335 -5.49 39.57 -21.26
N ASN A 336 -4.94 40.06 -20.15
CA ASN A 336 -3.62 40.70 -20.09
C ASN A 336 -2.47 39.73 -20.45
N ILE A 337 -2.66 38.41 -20.38
CA ILE A 337 -1.68 37.41 -20.81
C ILE A 337 -1.80 37.18 -22.33
N ARG A 338 -1.08 38.02 -23.09
CA ARG A 338 -1.24 38.16 -24.56
C ARG A 338 -0.77 36.97 -25.39
N LYS A 339 0.32 36.30 -25.00
CA LYS A 339 0.90 35.19 -25.77
C LYS A 339 0.18 33.87 -25.49
N ALA A 340 -0.25 33.16 -26.54
CA ALA A 340 -0.93 31.86 -26.42
C ALA A 340 -0.10 30.80 -25.68
N THR A 341 1.22 30.77 -25.93
CA THR A 341 2.17 29.88 -25.22
C THR A 341 2.18 30.14 -23.72
N ARG A 342 2.12 31.41 -23.31
CA ARG A 342 2.06 31.80 -21.89
C ARG A 342 0.73 31.41 -21.25
N ARG A 343 -0.40 31.64 -21.95
CA ARG A 343 -1.72 31.20 -21.48
C ARG A 343 -1.78 29.68 -21.28
N ASN A 344 -1.25 28.91 -22.23
CA ASN A 344 -1.25 27.45 -22.13
C ASN A 344 -0.34 26.96 -20.99
N ARG A 345 0.79 27.62 -20.75
CA ARG A 345 1.65 27.31 -19.60
C ARG A 345 0.95 27.59 -18.28
N TRP A 346 0.27 28.72 -18.13
CA TRP A 346 -0.58 29.01 -16.97
C TRP A 346 -1.64 27.94 -16.75
N LYS A 347 -2.39 27.55 -17.80
CA LYS A 347 -3.40 26.48 -17.68
C LYS A 347 -2.81 25.17 -17.18
N ARG A 348 -1.60 24.80 -17.65
CA ARG A 348 -0.91 23.60 -17.18
C ARG A 348 -0.51 23.73 -15.70
N LEU A 349 0.11 24.84 -15.30
CA LEU A 349 0.52 25.07 -13.92
C LEU A 349 -0.66 25.03 -12.94
N LEU A 350 -1.79 25.65 -13.30
CA LEU A 350 -2.98 25.67 -12.44
C LEU A 350 -3.63 24.29 -12.30
N ARG A 351 -3.73 23.53 -13.40
CA ARG A 351 -4.22 22.15 -13.34
C ARG A 351 -3.30 21.27 -12.52
N GLU A 352 -2.00 21.45 -12.68
CA GLU A 352 -1.00 20.68 -11.97
C GLU A 352 -1.02 20.99 -10.47
N ALA A 353 -1.16 22.26 -10.09
CA ALA A 353 -1.24 22.68 -8.69
C ALA A 353 -2.47 22.08 -8.01
N PHE A 354 -3.63 22.13 -8.67
CA PHE A 354 -4.82 21.43 -8.19
C PHE A 354 -4.61 19.92 -8.16
N ARG A 355 -4.10 19.30 -9.24
CA ARG A 355 -3.89 17.85 -9.35
C ARG A 355 -3.03 17.30 -8.23
N GLN A 356 -1.93 17.97 -7.88
CA GLN A 356 -1.01 17.54 -6.82
C GLN A 356 -1.57 17.75 -5.41
N ASN A 357 -2.57 18.61 -5.26
CA ASN A 357 -3.11 19.01 -3.96
C ASN A 357 -4.60 18.71 -3.79
N LYS A 358 -5.24 18.03 -4.75
CA LYS A 358 -6.71 17.81 -4.77
C LYS A 358 -7.19 17.01 -3.56
N MET A 359 -6.36 16.11 -3.05
CA MET A 359 -6.62 15.32 -1.83
C MET A 359 -6.57 16.17 -0.55
N ARG A 360 -6.07 17.41 -0.63
CA ARG A 360 -6.04 18.37 0.48
C ARG A 360 -7.25 19.29 0.45
N ILE A 361 -8.04 19.29 -0.61
CA ILE A 361 -9.20 20.18 -0.79
C ILE A 361 -10.43 19.43 -0.27
N LYS A 362 -11.28 20.12 0.51
CA LYS A 362 -12.56 19.60 0.96
C LYS A 362 -13.34 18.98 -0.18
N GLU A 363 -14.01 17.87 0.09
CA GLU A 363 -14.90 17.23 -0.87
C GLU A 363 -16.10 18.12 -1.23
N GLY A 364 -16.60 17.95 -2.46
CA GLY A 364 -17.77 18.67 -2.96
C GLY A 364 -17.56 20.18 -3.17
N VAL A 365 -16.39 20.61 -3.63
CA VAL A 365 -16.09 22.04 -3.89
C VAL A 365 -15.90 22.32 -5.38
N ASP A 366 -16.59 23.33 -5.90
CA ASP A 366 -16.24 23.94 -7.18
C ASP A 366 -15.20 25.03 -6.98
N LEU A 367 -14.06 24.90 -7.64
CA LEU A 367 -12.92 25.79 -7.53
C LEU A 367 -12.50 26.34 -8.89
N VAL A 368 -12.49 27.66 -9.06
CA VAL A 368 -12.01 28.32 -10.27
C VAL A 368 -10.70 29.05 -9.97
N LEU A 369 -9.60 28.60 -10.57
CA LEU A 369 -8.30 29.26 -10.50
C LEU A 369 -8.11 30.24 -11.65
N ILE A 370 -7.68 31.45 -11.31
CA ILE A 370 -7.54 32.58 -12.24
C ILE A 370 -6.07 33.00 -12.28
N ALA A 371 -5.40 32.81 -13.41
CA ALA A 371 -4.08 33.40 -13.63
C ALA A 371 -4.23 34.89 -13.95
N ARG A 372 -3.54 35.76 -13.21
CA ARG A 372 -3.66 37.23 -13.31
C ARG A 372 -2.38 37.94 -13.75
N SER A 373 -1.22 37.28 -13.69
CA SER A 373 0.10 37.87 -13.97
C SER A 373 0.62 37.54 -15.37
N GLU A 374 1.22 38.54 -16.03
CA GLU A 374 1.83 38.35 -17.36
C GLU A 374 3.14 37.55 -17.30
N ALA A 375 3.89 37.71 -16.21
CA ALA A 375 5.05 36.87 -15.91
C ALA A 375 4.58 35.44 -15.63
N ILE A 376 5.40 34.46 -15.97
CA ILE A 376 5.11 33.06 -15.67
C ILE A 376 5.98 32.65 -14.49
N PRO A 377 5.38 32.42 -13.31
CA PRO A 377 6.09 31.89 -12.17
C PRO A 377 6.54 30.44 -12.39
N SER A 378 7.45 29.98 -11.54
CA SER A 378 7.75 28.57 -11.34
C SER A 378 6.53 27.81 -10.83
N PHE A 379 6.54 26.48 -10.97
CA PHE A 379 5.47 25.65 -10.42
C PHE A 379 5.37 25.79 -8.90
N SER A 380 6.50 25.80 -8.19
CA SER A 380 6.56 25.96 -6.73
C SER A 380 5.91 27.25 -6.24
N GLU A 381 6.09 28.36 -6.96
CA GLU A 381 5.42 29.63 -6.64
C GLU A 381 3.91 29.54 -6.83
N VAL A 382 3.44 28.91 -7.93
CA VAL A 382 2.00 28.71 -8.18
C VAL A 382 1.37 27.80 -7.13
N GLU A 383 2.06 26.71 -6.77
CA GLU A 383 1.60 25.76 -5.76
C GLU A 383 1.52 26.39 -4.36
N ALA A 384 2.57 27.09 -3.94
CA ALA A 384 2.59 27.78 -2.65
C ALA A 384 1.47 28.82 -2.55
N GLU A 385 1.26 29.61 -3.61
CA GLU A 385 0.19 30.59 -3.64
C GLU A 385 -1.19 29.93 -3.66
N PHE A 386 -1.38 28.85 -4.43
CA PHE A 386 -2.62 28.08 -4.46
C PHE A 386 -2.99 27.57 -3.06
N LEU A 387 -2.05 26.97 -2.34
CA LEU A 387 -2.25 26.45 -0.99
C LEU A 387 -2.58 27.57 0.00
N ARG A 388 -1.86 28.68 -0.06
CA ARG A 388 -2.13 29.86 0.77
C ARG A 388 -3.54 30.41 0.56
N LEU A 389 -4.00 30.50 -0.69
CA LEU A 389 -5.36 30.96 -1.00
C LEU A 389 -6.41 29.93 -0.56
N SER A 390 -6.13 28.63 -0.71
CA SER A 390 -7.01 27.54 -0.28
C SER A 390 -7.14 27.48 1.26
N GLN A 391 -6.05 27.74 1.99
CA GLN A 391 -6.08 27.88 3.45
C GLN A 391 -6.94 29.07 3.87
N ARG A 392 -6.74 30.24 3.25
CA ARG A 392 -7.55 31.44 3.51
C ARG A 392 -9.02 31.25 3.15
N ALA A 393 -9.31 30.41 2.17
CA ALA A 393 -10.65 30.02 1.78
C ALA A 393 -11.31 29.05 2.79
N GLY A 394 -10.53 28.43 3.67
CA GLY A 394 -11.01 27.41 4.59
C GLY A 394 -11.47 26.14 3.88
N ILE A 395 -10.89 25.86 2.70
CA ILE A 395 -11.24 24.70 1.86
C ILE A 395 -10.16 23.61 1.89
N LEU A 396 -9.15 23.72 2.76
CA LEU A 396 -8.22 22.63 3.00
C LEU A 396 -8.75 21.71 4.11
N GLU A 397 -8.52 20.40 3.98
CA GLU A 397 -8.77 19.39 5.01
C GLU A 397 -7.51 19.21 5.88
N GLY A 398 -7.67 19.26 7.20
CA GLY A 398 -6.57 19.13 8.16
C GLY A 398 -5.91 20.47 8.54
N ASP A 399 -6.06 20.81 9.81
CA ASP A 399 -5.49 21.88 10.63
C ASP A 399 -5.31 23.32 10.09
N GLY A 400 -5.85 24.23 10.90
CA GLY A 400 -5.71 25.68 10.80
C GLY A 400 -4.23 26.13 10.83
N PRO A 401 -4.00 27.44 10.60
CA PRO A 401 -2.70 27.96 10.18
C PRO A 401 -1.57 27.63 11.16
N VAL A 402 -0.50 27.05 10.63
CA VAL A 402 0.85 27.17 11.20
C VAL A 402 1.17 28.66 11.22
N ARG A 403 1.17 29.25 12.41
CA ARG A 403 1.71 30.60 12.66
C ARG A 403 3.20 30.53 12.88
#